data_AF-A0A7S2CCV5-F1
#
_entry.id   AF-A0A7S2CCV5-F1
#
_cell.length_a   1.000
_cell.length_b   1.000
_cell.length_c   1.000
_cell.angle_alpha   90.00
_cell.angle_beta   90.00
_cell.angle_gamma   90.00
#
_symmetry.space_group_name_H-M   'P 1'
#
loop_
_entity.id
_entity.type
_entity.pdbx_description
1 polymer ?
#
loop_
_entity_poly.entity_id
_entity_poly.type
_entity_poly.pdbx_seq_one_letter_code
_entity_poly.pdbx_strand_id
1 'polypeptide(L)'
;RVGYAQLSAEAALRCILPKEFHAGGLPLSFETAGHLAHYNLRNELMPWRRHVGQICLDKNANIRTVVTKVENVGSKSAFRTFPMEIIGGEHRTEVVVREAGITLHFDFANVYWNSRLSQERVRLMGALEADKSQTRSEVLVLDLFAGIGAFAIMAALEGYTVLANDLNPSSAQSMEQNVNRQVWGRTSVACQPPLVFNMDARAFVRSDTVKEKLKLDTVSVVHVIMNLPELALDFLDVFPRLMGSVGTSRD
;
A
#
# COMPACT_ATOMS: atom_id res chain seq x y z
N ARG A 1 18.09 38.24 -18.14
CA ARG A 1 16.94 38.06 -17.21
C ARG A 1 16.76 36.56 -17.01
N VAL A 2 16.70 36.08 -15.77
CA VAL A 2 16.37 34.68 -15.46
C VAL A 2 14.86 34.51 -15.68
N GLY A 3 14.45 33.58 -16.53
CA GLY A 3 13.05 33.28 -16.80
C GLY A 3 12.52 32.20 -15.86
N TYR A 4 11.20 31.98 -15.86
CA TYR A 4 10.55 30.97 -15.02
C TYR A 4 11.15 29.56 -15.21
N ALA A 5 11.51 29.20 -16.44
CA ALA A 5 12.11 27.91 -16.76
C ALA A 5 13.39 27.63 -15.94
N GLN A 6 14.20 28.66 -15.67
CA GLN A 6 15.45 28.56 -14.92
C GLN A 6 15.27 28.66 -13.40
N LEU A 7 14.05 28.95 -12.90
CA LEU A 7 13.79 28.98 -11.46
C LEU A 7 13.63 27.58 -10.89
N SER A 8 14.14 27.37 -9.67
CA SER A 8 13.77 26.21 -8.86
C SER A 8 12.29 26.29 -8.46
N ALA A 9 11.70 25.16 -8.04
CA ALA A 9 10.35 25.15 -7.50
C ALA A 9 10.22 26.10 -6.29
N GLU A 10 11.24 26.17 -5.44
CA GLU A 10 11.29 27.10 -4.32
C GLU A 10 11.28 28.57 -4.76
N ALA A 11 12.15 28.94 -5.70
CA ALA A 11 12.21 30.31 -6.19
C ALA A 11 10.89 30.72 -6.86
N ALA A 12 10.29 29.81 -7.65
CA ALA A 12 8.98 30.02 -8.25
C ALA A 12 7.89 30.24 -7.21
N LEU A 13 7.83 29.40 -6.17
CA LEU A 13 6.86 29.54 -5.07
C LEU A 13 7.05 30.85 -4.30
N ARG A 14 8.28 31.28 -4.04
CA ARG A 14 8.55 32.57 -3.36
C ARG A 14 8.10 33.78 -4.17
N CYS A 15 8.06 33.69 -5.50
CA CYS A 15 7.56 34.75 -6.36
C CYS A 15 6.03 34.91 -6.30
N ILE A 16 5.29 33.84 -6.02
CA ILE A 16 3.82 33.85 -6.04
C ILE A 16 3.20 33.88 -4.65
N LEU A 17 3.83 33.26 -3.66
CA LEU A 17 3.28 33.14 -2.32
C LEU A 17 3.59 34.40 -1.49
N PRO A 18 2.62 34.89 -0.69
CA PRO A 18 2.83 35.95 0.28
C PRO A 18 4.02 35.68 1.22
N LYS A 19 4.71 36.75 1.61
CA LYS A 19 5.97 36.67 2.39
C LYS A 19 5.78 35.98 3.74
N GLU A 20 4.59 36.05 4.34
CA GLU A 20 4.26 35.34 5.58
C GLU A 20 4.46 33.81 5.46
N PHE A 21 4.26 33.22 4.28
CA PHE A 21 4.45 31.78 4.07
C PHE A 21 5.91 31.37 3.85
N HIS A 22 6.81 32.34 3.62
CA HIS A 22 8.22 32.05 3.32
C HIS A 22 8.97 31.53 4.54
N ALA A 23 8.64 32.04 5.73
CA ALA A 23 9.18 31.57 7.01
C ALA A 23 8.40 30.36 7.56
N GLY A 24 7.08 30.30 7.27
CA GLY A 24 6.20 29.21 7.72
C GLY A 24 6.36 27.89 6.98
N GLY A 25 7.27 27.78 6.02
CA GLY A 25 7.51 26.57 5.21
C GLY A 25 6.72 26.56 3.91
N LEU A 26 7.45 26.46 2.79
CA LEU A 26 6.90 26.37 1.44
C LEU A 26 6.48 24.92 1.13
N PRO A 27 5.43 24.70 0.31
CA PRO A 27 4.99 23.36 -0.08
C PRO A 27 5.93 22.75 -1.12
N LEU A 28 7.12 22.33 -0.69
CA LEU A 28 8.16 21.75 -1.55
C LEU A 28 8.15 20.23 -1.55
N SER A 29 7.76 19.62 -0.42
CA SER A 29 7.73 18.17 -0.26
C SER A 29 6.36 17.59 -0.63
N PHE A 30 6.39 16.48 -1.35
CA PHE A 30 5.21 15.67 -1.68
C PHE A 30 5.60 14.20 -1.72
N GLU A 31 4.60 13.32 -1.60
CA GLU A 31 4.76 11.90 -1.88
C GLU A 31 4.46 11.60 -3.34
N THR A 32 5.06 10.54 -3.88
CA THR A 32 4.79 10.11 -5.26
C THR A 32 4.24 8.69 -5.30
N ALA A 33 3.26 8.47 -6.16
CA ALA A 33 2.79 7.16 -6.59
C ALA A 33 2.77 7.13 -8.13
N GLY A 34 3.80 6.55 -8.74
CA GLY A 34 3.96 6.60 -10.20
C GLY A 34 4.07 8.03 -10.70
N HIS A 35 3.13 8.43 -11.57
CA HIS A 35 3.06 9.78 -12.14
C HIS A 35 2.29 10.79 -11.26
N LEU A 36 1.74 10.36 -10.13
CA LEU A 36 0.91 11.18 -9.26
C LEU A 36 1.74 11.73 -8.09
N ALA A 37 1.64 13.04 -7.86
CA ALA A 37 2.18 13.72 -6.69
C ALA A 37 1.06 14.03 -5.67
N HIS A 38 1.25 13.60 -4.43
CA HIS A 38 0.32 13.85 -3.33
C HIS A 38 0.93 14.85 -2.33
N TYR A 39 0.30 16.03 -2.25
CA TYR A 39 0.61 17.07 -1.28
C TYR A 39 -0.29 16.98 -0.05
N ASN A 40 0.28 17.31 1.11
CA ASN A 40 -0.49 17.65 2.31
C ASN A 40 -0.45 19.17 2.49
N LEU A 41 -1.26 19.88 1.69
CA LEU A 41 -1.34 21.34 1.82
C LEU A 41 -2.08 21.72 3.09
N ARG A 42 -1.52 22.68 3.83
CA ARG A 42 -2.21 23.32 4.95
C ARG A 42 -3.34 24.21 4.44
N ASN A 43 -4.37 24.39 5.26
CA ASN A 43 -5.55 25.18 4.91
C ASN A 43 -5.21 26.60 4.44
N GLU A 44 -4.21 27.25 5.02
CA GLU A 44 -3.79 28.61 4.65
C GLU A 44 -3.18 28.68 3.24
N LEU A 45 -2.68 27.55 2.72
CA LEU A 45 -2.13 27.43 1.36
C LEU A 45 -3.15 26.91 0.34
N MET A 46 -4.34 26.48 0.76
CA MET A 46 -5.39 26.01 -0.14
C MET A 46 -5.83 27.04 -1.20
N PRO A 47 -5.87 28.36 -0.93
CA PRO A 47 -6.11 29.36 -1.97
C PRO A 47 -5.07 29.33 -3.11
N TRP A 48 -3.86 28.85 -2.83
CA TRP A 48 -2.73 28.80 -3.78
C TRP A 48 -2.55 27.42 -4.44
N ARG A 49 -3.37 26.42 -4.09
CA ARG A 49 -3.18 25.03 -4.49
C ARG A 49 -3.01 24.81 -6.00
N ARG A 50 -3.74 25.56 -6.84
CA ARG A 50 -3.62 25.47 -8.30
C ARG A 50 -2.25 25.93 -8.80
N HIS A 51 -1.69 26.97 -8.20
CA HIS A 51 -0.35 27.43 -8.53
C HIS A 51 0.73 26.45 -8.05
N VAL A 52 0.55 25.89 -6.86
CA VAL A 52 1.45 24.83 -6.34
C VAL A 52 1.41 23.62 -7.28
N GLY A 53 0.21 23.19 -7.69
CA GLY A 53 0.03 22.11 -8.65
C GLY A 53 0.72 22.38 -9.99
N GLN A 54 0.55 23.57 -10.55
CA GLN A 54 1.20 23.94 -11.81
C GLN A 54 2.73 23.97 -11.69
N ILE A 55 3.27 24.57 -10.62
CA ILE A 55 4.72 24.58 -10.38
C ILE A 55 5.25 23.15 -10.22
N CYS A 56 4.52 22.27 -9.54
CA CYS A 56 4.92 20.87 -9.40
C CYS A 56 5.06 20.20 -10.78
N LEU A 57 4.07 20.35 -11.66
CA LEU A 57 4.09 19.78 -13.01
C LEU A 57 5.27 20.33 -13.83
N ASP A 58 5.43 21.66 -13.84
CA ASP A 58 6.45 22.33 -14.63
C ASP A 58 7.87 21.97 -14.19
N LYS A 59 8.05 21.62 -12.91
CA LYS A 59 9.36 21.32 -12.31
C LYS A 59 9.63 19.82 -12.17
N ASN A 60 8.68 18.95 -12.48
CA ASN A 60 8.83 17.51 -12.37
C ASN A 60 8.26 16.79 -13.59
N ALA A 61 9.12 16.49 -14.58
CA ALA A 61 8.72 15.90 -15.86
C ALA A 61 7.99 14.54 -15.78
N ASN A 62 8.16 13.81 -14.67
CA ASN A 62 7.50 12.52 -14.44
C ASN A 62 6.10 12.65 -13.83
N ILE A 63 5.73 13.83 -13.32
CA ILE A 63 4.45 14.07 -12.67
C ILE A 63 3.43 14.55 -13.70
N ARG A 64 2.27 13.92 -13.72
CA ARG A 64 1.15 14.26 -14.62
C ARG A 64 -0.11 14.65 -13.89
N THR A 65 -0.28 14.16 -12.66
CA THR A 65 -1.41 14.50 -11.79
C THR A 65 -0.89 14.97 -10.45
N VAL A 66 -1.40 16.09 -9.94
CA VAL A 66 -1.09 16.59 -8.60
C VAL A 66 -2.36 16.65 -7.79
N VAL A 67 -2.36 16.02 -6.60
CA VAL A 67 -3.49 15.98 -5.70
C VAL A 67 -3.13 16.52 -4.32
N THR A 68 -4.13 17.00 -3.59
CA THR A 68 -4.02 17.30 -2.16
C THR A 68 -5.17 16.67 -1.40
N LYS A 69 -4.93 16.32 -0.13
CA LYS A 69 -5.99 15.93 0.80
C LYS A 69 -6.94 17.10 1.06
N VAL A 70 -8.25 16.82 1.15
CA VAL A 70 -9.29 17.77 1.54
C VAL A 70 -9.75 17.43 2.96
N GLU A 71 -9.70 18.39 3.89
CA GLU A 71 -9.97 18.18 5.32
C GLU A 71 -11.45 18.04 5.73
N ASN A 72 -12.37 17.74 4.80
CA ASN A 72 -13.78 17.59 5.18
C ASN A 72 -14.00 16.33 6.06
N VAL A 73 -14.12 16.62 7.35
CA VAL A 73 -14.66 15.91 8.51
C VAL A 73 -15.68 14.81 8.17
N GLY A 74 -15.50 13.62 8.75
CA GLY A 74 -16.65 12.78 9.11
C GLY A 74 -16.42 11.27 9.20
N SER A 75 -15.53 10.68 8.42
CA SER A 75 -15.30 9.24 8.47
C SER A 75 -13.83 8.94 8.70
N LYS A 76 -13.53 8.23 9.80
CA LYS A 76 -12.54 7.17 9.72
C LYS A 76 -13.05 6.23 8.62
N SER A 77 -12.71 6.51 7.35
CA SER A 77 -13.09 5.65 6.24
C SER A 77 -12.64 4.25 6.63
N ALA A 78 -13.57 3.29 6.68
CA ALA A 78 -13.22 1.89 6.99
C ALA A 78 -12.15 1.36 6.02
N PHE A 79 -12.02 2.02 4.85
CA PHE A 79 -11.07 1.71 3.79
C PHE A 79 -9.79 2.54 3.82
N ARG A 80 -9.63 3.45 4.81
CA ARG A 80 -8.48 4.36 4.97
C ARG A 80 -8.20 5.25 3.76
N THR A 81 -9.19 5.44 2.88
CA THR A 81 -9.13 6.40 1.78
C THR A 81 -9.41 7.81 2.31
N PHE A 82 -8.79 8.83 1.69
CA PHE A 82 -9.04 10.24 2.02
C PHE A 82 -9.68 10.94 0.83
N PRO A 83 -10.62 11.87 1.05
CA PRO A 83 -11.07 12.76 0.00
C PRO A 83 -9.89 13.58 -0.50
N MET A 84 -9.71 13.63 -1.82
CA MET A 84 -8.62 14.35 -2.46
C MET A 84 -9.16 15.25 -3.57
N GLU A 85 -8.50 16.38 -3.78
CA GLU A 85 -8.72 17.28 -4.90
C GLU A 85 -7.54 17.21 -5.85
N ILE A 86 -7.79 17.11 -7.16
CA ILE A 86 -6.78 17.31 -8.19
C ILE A 86 -6.52 18.81 -8.32
N ILE A 87 -5.30 19.22 -7.97
CA ILE A 87 -4.86 20.62 -7.95
C ILE A 87 -4.01 21.00 -9.17
N GLY A 88 -3.63 20.03 -10.01
CA GLY A 88 -2.98 20.28 -11.28
C GLY A 88 -2.89 19.04 -12.16
N GLY A 89 -2.88 19.25 -13.48
CA GLY A 89 -2.55 18.21 -14.46
C GLY A 89 -3.76 17.41 -14.93
N GLU A 90 -3.52 16.14 -15.27
CA GLU A 90 -4.53 15.23 -15.79
C GLU A 90 -5.56 14.82 -14.71
N HIS A 91 -6.81 14.61 -15.10
CA HIS A 91 -7.84 14.03 -14.23
C HIS A 91 -7.72 12.51 -14.17
N ARG A 92 -6.57 12.02 -13.72
CA ARG A 92 -6.21 10.60 -13.76
C ARG A 92 -5.54 10.16 -12.45
N THR A 93 -6.17 9.24 -11.74
CA THR A 93 -5.70 8.72 -10.44
C THR A 93 -5.25 7.27 -10.50
N GLU A 94 -5.38 6.60 -11.65
CA GLU A 94 -4.76 5.31 -11.90
C GLU A 94 -3.25 5.47 -12.03
N VAL A 95 -2.54 4.78 -11.16
CA VAL A 95 -1.09 4.85 -11.04
C VAL A 95 -0.45 3.48 -11.28
N VAL A 96 0.83 3.52 -11.62
CA VAL A 96 1.68 2.33 -11.71
C VAL A 96 2.88 2.57 -10.81
N VAL A 97 3.08 1.70 -9.84
CA VAL A 97 4.21 1.75 -8.91
C VAL A 97 5.07 0.53 -9.10
N ARG A 98 6.40 0.72 -9.12
CA ARG A 98 7.36 -0.37 -9.11
C ARG A 98 8.05 -0.40 -7.76
N GLU A 99 8.08 -1.57 -7.15
CA GLU A 99 8.67 -1.77 -5.84
C GLU A 99 9.21 -3.18 -5.74
N ALA A 100 10.43 -3.37 -5.22
CA ALA A 100 11.01 -4.68 -4.95
C ALA A 100 10.84 -5.71 -6.10
N GLY A 101 10.99 -5.26 -7.35
CA GLY A 101 10.86 -6.11 -8.54
C GLY A 101 9.43 -6.37 -9.02
N ILE A 102 8.41 -5.96 -8.28
CA ILE A 102 7.00 -6.07 -8.69
C ILE A 102 6.47 -4.75 -9.27
N THR A 103 5.51 -4.86 -10.19
CA THR A 103 4.76 -3.72 -10.73
C THR A 103 3.31 -3.82 -10.28
N LEU A 104 2.81 -2.73 -9.68
CA LEU A 104 1.50 -2.64 -9.08
C LEU A 104 0.68 -1.54 -9.76
N HIS A 105 -0.53 -1.89 -10.16
CA HIS A 105 -1.53 -1.03 -10.78
C HIS A 105 -2.70 -0.86 -9.82
N PHE A 106 -3.15 0.37 -9.64
CA PHE A 106 -4.30 0.68 -8.79
C PHE A 106 -4.77 2.12 -8.99
N ASP A 107 -5.97 2.42 -8.52
CA ASP A 107 -6.49 3.79 -8.44
C ASP A 107 -6.18 4.40 -7.08
N PHE A 108 -5.29 5.40 -7.05
CA PHE A 108 -4.84 6.08 -5.84
C PHE A 108 -5.99 6.77 -5.09
N ALA A 109 -7.09 7.14 -5.75
CA ALA A 109 -8.24 7.75 -5.10
C ALA A 109 -9.04 6.75 -4.24
N ASN A 110 -9.00 5.47 -4.60
CA ASN A 110 -9.90 4.45 -4.08
C ASN A 110 -9.21 3.42 -3.18
N VAL A 111 -7.89 3.48 -3.03
CA VAL A 111 -7.11 2.56 -2.18
C VAL A 111 -6.12 3.31 -1.31
N TYR A 112 -5.80 2.75 -0.15
CA TYR A 112 -4.72 3.26 0.69
C TYR A 112 -3.36 2.80 0.14
N TRP A 113 -2.47 3.76 -0.12
CA TRP A 113 -1.08 3.50 -0.52
C TRP A 113 -0.12 4.44 0.19
N ASN A 114 1.00 3.90 0.68
CA ASN A 114 2.10 4.68 1.23
C ASN A 114 3.43 4.08 0.77
N SER A 115 4.18 4.84 -0.03
CA SER A 115 5.49 4.43 -0.56
C SER A 115 6.57 4.34 0.52
N ARG A 116 6.43 5.04 1.65
CA ARG A 116 7.37 4.98 2.78
C ARG A 116 7.37 3.63 3.51
N LEU A 117 6.29 2.86 3.36
CA LEU A 117 6.19 1.50 3.93
C LEU A 117 6.95 0.45 3.11
N SER A 118 7.69 0.84 2.06
CA SER A 118 8.45 -0.11 1.26
C SER A 118 9.50 -0.87 2.06
N GLN A 119 10.27 -0.15 2.90
CA GLN A 119 11.27 -0.78 3.78
C GLN A 119 10.61 -1.73 4.79
N GLU A 120 9.42 -1.38 5.29
CA GLU A 120 8.68 -2.23 6.21
C GLU A 120 8.25 -3.53 5.54
N ARG A 121 7.79 -3.49 4.28
CA ARG A 121 7.46 -4.72 3.53
C ARG A 121 8.69 -5.60 3.32
N VAL A 122 9.86 -5.02 3.01
CA VAL A 122 11.12 -5.77 2.92
C VAL A 122 11.51 -6.37 4.27
N ARG A 123 11.33 -5.64 5.37
CA ARG A 123 11.58 -6.13 6.73
C ARG A 123 10.68 -7.33 7.07
N LEU A 124 9.39 -7.25 6.75
CA LEU A 124 8.44 -8.35 6.94
C LEU A 124 8.83 -9.59 6.12
N MET A 125 9.27 -9.40 4.88
CA MET A 125 9.80 -10.49 4.05
C MET A 125 11.01 -11.15 4.71
N GLY A 126 11.98 -10.38 5.20
CA GLY A 126 13.14 -10.93 5.92
C GLY A 126 12.77 -11.66 7.21
N ALA A 127 11.67 -11.28 7.87
CA ALA A 127 11.17 -11.99 9.05
C ALA A 127 10.56 -13.36 8.71
N LEU A 128 9.95 -13.53 7.53
CA LEU A 128 9.49 -14.84 7.04
C LEU A 128 10.65 -15.80 6.74
N GLU A 129 11.83 -15.27 6.43
CA GLU A 129 13.03 -16.04 6.09
C GLU A 129 13.93 -16.34 7.29
N ALA A 130 13.60 -15.78 8.46
CA ALA A 130 14.46 -15.86 9.65
C ALA A 130 14.60 -17.31 10.17
N ASP A 131 13.54 -18.12 10.04
CA ASP A 131 13.58 -19.53 10.40
C ASP A 131 13.92 -20.40 9.18
N LYS A 132 15.22 -20.70 9.03
CA LYS A 132 15.75 -21.53 7.94
C LYS A 132 15.46 -23.03 8.11
N SER A 133 14.89 -23.46 9.24
CA SER A 133 14.54 -24.86 9.46
C SER A 133 13.27 -25.27 8.71
N GLN A 134 12.46 -24.30 8.28
CA GLN A 134 11.20 -24.50 7.57
C GLN A 134 11.39 -24.30 6.07
N THR A 135 10.78 -25.17 5.27
CA THR A 135 10.68 -24.92 3.84
C THR A 135 9.56 -23.90 3.57
N ARG A 136 9.75 -23.02 2.59
CA ARG A 136 8.74 -21.98 2.27
C ARG A 136 7.36 -22.57 1.92
N SER A 137 7.34 -23.78 1.37
CA SER A 137 6.12 -24.54 1.09
C SER A 137 5.35 -24.98 2.34
N GLU A 138 6.01 -25.06 3.49
CA GLU A 138 5.38 -25.43 4.77
C GLU A 138 4.79 -24.23 5.53
N VAL A 139 5.07 -23.02 5.05
CA VAL A 139 4.64 -21.78 5.66
C VAL A 139 3.39 -21.23 4.98
N LEU A 140 2.32 -21.10 5.76
CA LEU A 140 1.09 -20.43 5.37
C LEU A 140 1.12 -18.97 5.83
N VAL A 141 1.05 -18.03 4.89
CA VAL A 141 0.98 -16.60 5.17
C VAL A 141 -0.46 -16.13 5.03
N LEU A 142 -1.00 -15.54 6.10
CA LEU A 142 -2.30 -14.88 6.14
C LEU A 142 -2.09 -13.36 6.21
N ASP A 143 -2.31 -12.66 5.10
CA ASP A 143 -2.28 -11.19 5.09
C ASP A 143 -3.70 -10.64 5.26
N LEU A 144 -4.00 -10.10 6.43
CA LEU A 144 -5.37 -9.71 6.81
C LEU A 144 -5.80 -8.36 6.21
N PHE A 145 -4.82 -7.51 5.88
CA PHE A 145 -5.00 -6.13 5.42
C PHE A 145 -4.06 -5.84 4.24
N ALA A 146 -4.15 -6.69 3.22
CA ALA A 146 -3.18 -6.77 2.12
C ALA A 146 -3.18 -5.54 1.20
N GLY A 147 -4.20 -4.68 1.28
CA GLY A 147 -4.38 -3.56 0.36
C GLY A 147 -4.39 -4.05 -1.08
N ILE A 148 -3.53 -3.48 -1.92
CA ILE A 148 -3.37 -3.86 -3.33
C ILE A 148 -2.48 -5.10 -3.54
N GLY A 149 -2.12 -5.81 -2.48
CA GLY A 149 -1.39 -7.08 -2.52
C GLY A 149 0.13 -6.96 -2.63
N ALA A 150 0.73 -5.81 -2.32
CA ALA A 150 2.19 -5.62 -2.48
C ALA A 150 3.00 -6.68 -1.71
N PHE A 151 2.73 -6.84 -0.42
CA PHE A 151 3.41 -7.85 0.40
C PHE A 151 3.01 -9.27 0.00
N ALA A 152 1.71 -9.54 -0.16
CA ALA A 152 1.21 -10.85 -0.55
C ALA A 152 1.82 -11.38 -1.86
N ILE A 153 1.96 -10.53 -2.87
CA ILE A 153 2.58 -10.89 -4.15
C ILE A 153 4.07 -11.17 -3.97
N MET A 154 4.79 -10.34 -3.20
CA MET A 154 6.22 -10.59 -2.92
C MET A 154 6.43 -11.93 -2.21
N ALA A 155 5.65 -12.21 -1.17
CA ALA A 155 5.73 -13.47 -0.45
C ALA A 155 5.40 -14.67 -1.37
N ALA A 156 4.34 -14.55 -2.17
CA ALA A 156 3.96 -15.61 -3.11
C ALA A 156 5.06 -15.90 -4.14
N LEU A 157 5.71 -14.86 -4.69
CA LEU A 157 6.81 -14.99 -5.66
C LEU A 157 8.05 -15.67 -5.06
N GLU A 158 8.29 -15.51 -3.76
CA GLU A 158 9.33 -16.23 -3.03
C GLU A 158 8.96 -17.70 -2.74
N GLY A 159 7.75 -18.14 -3.08
CA GLY A 159 7.31 -19.54 -2.95
C GLY A 159 6.51 -19.86 -1.69
N TYR A 160 6.09 -18.84 -0.93
CA TYR A 160 5.18 -19.03 0.20
C TYR A 160 3.74 -19.31 -0.26
N THR A 161 2.98 -20.09 0.51
CA THR A 161 1.53 -20.19 0.31
C THR A 161 0.87 -18.99 0.97
N VAL A 162 0.17 -18.16 0.20
CA VAL A 162 -0.37 -16.88 0.68
C VAL A 162 -1.88 -16.79 0.48
N LEU A 163 -2.60 -16.42 1.54
CA LEU A 163 -4.00 -16.01 1.49
C LEU A 163 -4.05 -14.53 1.90
N ALA A 164 -4.57 -13.69 1.02
CA ALA A 164 -4.52 -12.24 1.14
C ALA A 164 -5.94 -11.66 1.16
N ASN A 165 -6.25 -10.87 2.18
CA ASN A 165 -7.55 -10.28 2.41
C ASN A 165 -7.43 -8.77 2.53
N ASP A 166 -8.42 -8.05 2.04
CA ASP A 166 -8.63 -6.64 2.40
C ASP A 166 -10.12 -6.33 2.49
N LEU A 167 -10.50 -5.45 3.42
CA LEU A 167 -11.90 -5.04 3.59
C LEU A 167 -12.37 -4.15 2.43
N ASN A 168 -11.49 -3.35 1.83
CA ASN A 168 -11.83 -2.45 0.74
C ASN A 168 -11.97 -3.23 -0.58
N PRO A 169 -13.16 -3.22 -1.22
CA PRO A 169 -13.37 -3.92 -2.48
C PRO A 169 -12.46 -3.40 -3.60
N SER A 170 -12.16 -2.10 -3.63
CA SER A 170 -11.25 -1.51 -4.62
C SER A 170 -9.80 -2.00 -4.44
N SER A 171 -9.38 -2.21 -3.19
CA SER A 171 -8.07 -2.80 -2.87
C SER A 171 -8.01 -4.25 -3.34
N ALA A 172 -9.02 -5.06 -3.00
CA ALA A 172 -9.10 -6.46 -3.39
C ALA A 172 -9.14 -6.64 -4.91
N GLN A 173 -9.95 -5.83 -5.62
CA GLN A 173 -10.00 -5.84 -7.08
C GLN A 173 -8.64 -5.47 -7.69
N SER A 174 -7.97 -4.44 -7.16
CA SER A 174 -6.63 -4.05 -7.63
C SER A 174 -5.60 -5.16 -7.36
N MET A 175 -5.70 -5.82 -6.20
CA MET A 175 -4.85 -6.96 -5.84
C MET A 175 -5.05 -8.14 -6.80
N GLU A 176 -6.28 -8.54 -7.11
CA GLU A 176 -6.56 -9.59 -8.10
C GLU A 176 -5.96 -9.27 -9.47
N GLN A 177 -6.13 -8.02 -9.93
CA GLN A 177 -5.53 -7.57 -11.19
C GLN A 177 -4.00 -7.62 -11.14
N ASN A 178 -3.39 -7.21 -10.03
CA ASN A 178 -1.94 -7.25 -9.85
C ASN A 178 -1.40 -8.67 -9.82
N VAL A 179 -2.12 -9.60 -9.18
CA VAL A 179 -1.79 -11.04 -9.17
C VAL A 179 -1.84 -11.62 -10.59
N ASN A 180 -2.89 -11.31 -11.34
CA ASN A 180 -3.07 -11.80 -12.72
C ASN A 180 -2.03 -11.23 -13.71
N ARG A 181 -1.44 -10.07 -13.39
CA ARG A 181 -0.37 -9.44 -14.19
C ARG A 181 1.01 -10.04 -13.92
N GLN A 182 1.21 -10.75 -12.81
CA GLN A 182 2.49 -11.38 -12.52
C GLN A 182 2.70 -12.64 -13.36
N VAL A 183 3.97 -13.00 -13.53
CA VAL A 183 4.38 -14.25 -14.18
C VAL A 183 4.76 -15.26 -13.10
N TRP A 184 3.87 -16.22 -12.86
CA TRP A 184 4.05 -17.29 -11.89
C TRP A 184 4.80 -18.48 -12.50
N GLY A 185 5.67 -19.13 -11.73
CA GLY A 185 6.35 -20.38 -12.11
C GLY A 185 7.50 -20.24 -13.14
N ARG A 186 7.92 -19.01 -13.50
CA ARG A 186 9.14 -18.76 -14.30
C ARG A 186 10.33 -18.28 -13.47
N THR A 187 10.14 -18.16 -12.16
CA THR A 187 11.19 -17.89 -11.18
C THR A 187 12.01 -19.15 -10.92
N SER A 188 13.22 -19.00 -10.38
CA SER A 188 14.05 -20.12 -9.93
C SER A 188 13.42 -20.91 -8.77
N VAL A 189 12.36 -20.36 -8.16
CA VAL A 189 11.58 -20.95 -7.08
C VAL A 189 10.19 -21.28 -7.60
N ALA A 190 9.69 -22.47 -7.26
CA ALA A 190 8.31 -22.84 -7.52
C ALA A 190 7.38 -21.93 -6.71
N CYS A 191 6.52 -21.17 -7.40
CA CYS A 191 5.61 -20.21 -6.79
C CYS A 191 4.20 -20.34 -7.36
N GLN A 192 3.21 -19.93 -6.57
CA GLN A 192 1.80 -19.92 -6.97
C GLN A 192 1.16 -18.58 -6.59
N PRO A 193 0.14 -18.11 -7.34
CA PRO A 193 -0.54 -16.87 -7.00
C PRO A 193 -1.19 -16.92 -5.61
N PRO A 194 -1.21 -15.80 -4.86
CA PRO A 194 -1.97 -15.73 -3.62
C PRO A 194 -3.47 -15.89 -3.88
N LEU A 195 -4.19 -16.48 -2.94
CA LEU A 195 -5.65 -16.48 -2.95
C LEU A 195 -6.16 -15.14 -2.39
N VAL A 196 -7.01 -14.44 -3.15
CA VAL A 196 -7.49 -13.11 -2.81
C VAL A 196 -8.90 -13.16 -2.21
N PHE A 197 -9.12 -12.39 -1.14
CA PHE A 197 -10.39 -12.29 -0.44
C PHE A 197 -10.77 -10.82 -0.20
N ASN A 198 -12.07 -10.54 -0.22
CA ASN A 198 -12.63 -9.27 0.19
C ASN A 198 -13.63 -9.48 1.34
N MET A 199 -13.12 -9.54 2.57
CA MET A 199 -13.92 -9.82 3.77
C MET A 199 -13.45 -8.96 4.94
N ASP A 200 -14.30 -8.85 5.97
CA ASP A 200 -13.83 -8.48 7.30
C ASP A 200 -12.75 -9.46 7.76
N ALA A 201 -11.66 -8.96 8.36
CA ALA A 201 -10.51 -9.80 8.70
C ALA A 201 -10.85 -10.92 9.70
N ARG A 202 -11.82 -10.73 10.61
CA ARG A 202 -12.26 -11.80 11.51
C ARG A 202 -13.09 -12.84 10.76
N ALA A 203 -13.92 -12.41 9.82
CA ALA A 203 -14.66 -13.32 8.95
C ALA A 203 -13.72 -14.13 8.05
N PHE A 204 -12.70 -13.48 7.49
CA PHE A 204 -11.65 -14.11 6.67
C PHE A 204 -10.92 -15.22 7.43
N VAL A 205 -10.41 -14.94 8.63
CA VAL A 205 -9.74 -15.94 9.48
C VAL A 205 -10.65 -17.12 9.79
N ARG A 206 -11.97 -16.91 9.86
CA ARG A 206 -12.99 -17.94 10.14
C ARG A 206 -13.52 -18.63 8.88
N SER A 207 -13.07 -18.23 7.71
CA SER A 207 -13.52 -18.82 6.44
C SER A 207 -13.12 -20.29 6.36
N ASP A 208 -13.93 -21.07 5.63
CA ASP A 208 -13.65 -22.49 5.46
C ASP A 208 -12.35 -22.71 4.68
N THR A 209 -12.02 -21.84 3.74
CA THR A 209 -10.73 -21.88 3.01
C THR A 209 -9.53 -21.78 3.95
N VAL A 210 -9.56 -20.87 4.94
CA VAL A 210 -8.47 -20.77 5.93
C VAL A 210 -8.42 -22.04 6.78
N LYS A 211 -9.57 -22.55 7.26
CA LYS A 211 -9.61 -23.79 8.06
C LYS A 211 -9.10 -25.00 7.29
N GLU A 212 -9.44 -25.11 6.00
CA GLU A 212 -8.99 -26.20 5.13
C GLU A 212 -7.48 -26.14 4.92
N LYS A 213 -6.92 -24.94 4.67
CA LYS A 213 -5.48 -24.76 4.52
C LYS A 213 -4.70 -25.07 5.79
N LEU A 214 -5.25 -24.71 6.97
CA LEU A 214 -4.64 -25.01 8.27
C LEU A 214 -4.59 -26.50 8.61
N LYS A 215 -5.45 -27.33 7.98
CA LYS A 215 -5.50 -28.77 8.20
C LYS A 215 -4.58 -29.57 7.27
N LEU A 216 -3.91 -28.90 6.33
CA LEU A 216 -2.98 -29.59 5.44
C LEU A 216 -1.76 -30.01 6.24
N ASP A 217 -1.40 -31.29 6.18
CA ASP A 217 -0.20 -31.84 6.84
C ASP A 217 1.09 -31.14 6.37
N THR A 218 1.05 -30.52 5.19
CA THR A 218 2.17 -29.73 4.66
C THR A 218 2.35 -28.41 5.37
N VAL A 219 1.36 -27.87 6.08
CA VAL A 219 1.47 -26.56 6.76
C VAL A 219 1.94 -26.79 8.20
N SER A 220 3.19 -26.43 8.48
CA SER A 220 3.76 -26.50 9.83
C SER A 220 3.67 -25.17 10.57
N VAL A 221 3.69 -24.04 9.85
CA VAL A 221 3.74 -22.70 10.44
C VAL A 221 2.80 -21.74 9.75
N VAL A 222 2.20 -20.86 10.55
CA VAL A 222 1.28 -19.83 10.10
C VAL A 222 1.81 -18.46 10.49
N HIS A 223 2.12 -17.63 9.49
CA HIS A 223 2.47 -16.23 9.69
C HIS A 223 1.24 -15.36 9.43
N VAL A 224 0.84 -14.58 10.43
CA VAL A 224 -0.28 -13.65 10.32
C VAL A 224 0.26 -12.22 10.19
N ILE A 225 -0.05 -11.57 9.08
CA ILE A 225 0.38 -10.20 8.78
C ILE A 225 -0.80 -9.26 8.99
N MET A 226 -0.59 -8.27 9.87
CA MET A 226 -1.57 -7.26 10.23
C MET A 226 -0.96 -5.87 10.05
N ASN A 227 -0.79 -5.43 8.81
CA ASN A 227 -0.20 -4.12 8.50
C ASN A 227 -1.23 -2.96 8.65
N LEU A 228 -1.79 -2.88 9.86
CA LEU A 228 -2.75 -1.87 10.30
C LEU A 228 -2.43 -1.51 11.77
N PRO A 229 -1.34 -0.75 12.03
CA PRO A 229 -0.84 -0.55 13.39
C PRO A 229 -1.86 0.03 14.37
N GLU A 230 -2.73 0.93 13.90
CA GLU A 230 -3.74 1.60 14.74
C GLU A 230 -4.83 0.67 15.28
N LEU A 231 -5.13 -0.43 14.56
CA LEU A 231 -6.18 -1.39 14.96
C LEU A 231 -5.63 -2.80 15.20
N ALA A 232 -4.33 -3.05 14.98
CA ALA A 232 -3.75 -4.39 15.10
C ALA A 232 -3.99 -5.02 16.48
N LEU A 233 -3.97 -4.22 17.55
CA LEU A 233 -4.26 -4.69 18.90
C LEU A 233 -5.71 -5.19 19.07
N ASP A 234 -6.66 -4.59 18.35
CA ASP A 234 -8.06 -5.01 18.41
C ASP A 234 -8.27 -6.37 17.77
N PHE A 235 -7.44 -6.74 16.78
CA PHE A 235 -7.53 -8.02 16.08
C PHE A 235 -6.74 -9.15 16.77
N LEU A 236 -6.14 -8.92 17.94
CA LEU A 236 -5.47 -10.00 18.68
C LEU A 236 -6.42 -11.14 19.08
N ASP A 237 -7.74 -10.89 19.09
CA ASP A 237 -8.77 -11.89 19.35
C ASP A 237 -8.81 -13.05 18.33
N VAL A 238 -8.17 -12.89 17.17
CA VAL A 238 -8.11 -13.93 16.13
C VAL A 238 -7.09 -15.03 16.43
N PHE A 239 -6.03 -14.75 17.22
CA PHE A 239 -4.92 -15.68 17.44
C PHE A 239 -5.25 -16.94 18.23
N PRO A 240 -5.99 -16.88 19.37
CA PRO A 240 -6.34 -18.10 20.12
C PRO A 240 -7.02 -19.17 19.27
N ARG A 241 -7.74 -18.75 18.22
CA ARG A 241 -8.46 -19.65 17.32
C ARG A 241 -7.55 -20.26 16.25
N LEU A 242 -6.57 -19.50 15.76
CA LEU A 242 -5.55 -20.03 14.84
C LEU A 242 -4.67 -21.06 15.54
N MET A 243 -4.26 -20.79 16.78
CA MET A 243 -3.44 -21.71 17.59
C MET A 243 -4.16 -23.01 17.97
N GLY A 244 -5.49 -22.99 18.11
CA GLY A 244 -6.27 -24.22 18.34
C GLY A 244 -6.47 -25.09 17.10
N SER A 245 -6.10 -24.60 15.91
CA SER A 245 -6.35 -25.23 14.61
C SER A 245 -5.10 -25.86 13.99
N VAL A 246 -3.92 -25.32 14.31
CA VAL A 246 -2.63 -25.94 13.99
C VAL A 246 -2.41 -27.02 15.05
N GLY A 247 -2.25 -28.28 14.63
CA GLY A 247 -2.08 -29.41 15.55
C GLY A 247 -1.00 -29.10 16.58
N THR A 248 -1.41 -28.91 17.83
CA THR A 248 -0.46 -28.86 18.94
C THR A 248 0.06 -30.29 19.12
N SER A 249 1.22 -30.60 18.55
CA SER A 249 2.04 -31.66 19.10
C SER A 249 2.46 -31.18 20.49
N ARG A 250 1.79 -31.69 21.52
CA ARG A 250 2.32 -31.66 22.87
C ARG A 250 3.51 -32.59 22.89
N ASP A 251 4.70 -32.02 22.95
CA ASP A 251 5.87 -32.53 23.66
C ASP A 251 6.66 -31.34 24.20
#